data_AF-A0A2D6LSF3-F1
#
_entry.id   AF-A0A2D6LSF3-F1
#
_cell.length_a   1.000
_cell.length_b   1.000
_cell.length_c   1.000
_cell.angle_alpha   90.00
_cell.angle_beta   90.00
_cell.angle_gamma   90.00
#
_symmetry.space_group_name_H-M   'P 1'
#
loop_
_entity.id
_entity.type
_entity.pdbx_description
1 polymer ?
#
loop_
_entity_poly.entity_id
_entity_poly.type
_entity_poly.pdbx_seq_one_letter_code
_entity_poly.pdbx_strand_id
1 'polypeptide(L)'
;MSNTNSKKITSPVYSRKGVVLICFLLLSYSCALKNSKAEESLQLPNMIIFIADDVSWDDLGCYGNKQVHTPNIDGLAEEGIIFKNAYLTTSSCSPSRNSIIMGRYPHNTGAAELHTSPPVEMISLPEILKSKGYFTLQAGKFHMGDYARRGFDQVHEDRKINGLGGEGYWDQAVDSLPDDQPFFMWLAAIDAHRGWGRNQFSGTHPPSSIKVPEYLIDGDETKQDLAHYYDEITRFDYHIGSVVRKLKQKEIYENTIIIVMADNGRPFPHSKTRVNDQGVKTPFIIHYPKLSITKNKLSQSLISAVDIAPTLVDLAGIDEIDHFQGVSFKNLILKSEKKFRNYVFAEHNWHDYEAHERMVRNDRYMYIVNSRPQFAQRGPLDAINSTSYKELKEAQLNGTITKKQAEIFEAPRQVEELYDLSIDPYQYKNLMLGDHIPSAYEELKQKLKEWVITTGDDLPENITLDWYYREPVNTDIKDRNGNNKSNRTSHHGIRGEMPGKASMAIKNNNKGPF
;
A
#
# COMPACT_ATOMS: atom_id res chain seq x y z
N MET A 1 94.85 -46.16 42.14
CA MET A 1 93.83 -45.72 41.17
C MET A 1 92.53 -46.39 41.55
N SER A 2 91.38 -45.77 41.75
CA SER A 2 90.96 -44.39 41.99
C SER A 2 89.54 -44.52 42.52
N ASN A 3 89.24 -43.83 43.63
CA ASN A 3 87.88 -43.57 44.10
C ASN A 3 87.05 -42.92 42.99
N THR A 4 85.72 -43.16 42.94
CA THR A 4 84.71 -42.08 42.85
C THR A 4 83.25 -42.58 42.88
N ASN A 5 82.53 -42.06 43.87
CA ASN A 5 81.19 -41.46 43.83
C ASN A 5 79.94 -42.25 43.40
N SER A 6 79.21 -42.71 44.41
CA SER A 6 77.76 -42.89 44.39
C SER A 6 77.02 -41.55 44.46
N LYS A 7 76.20 -41.21 43.46
CA LYS A 7 75.16 -40.16 43.56
C LYS A 7 73.82 -40.81 43.90
N LYS A 8 73.26 -40.44 45.05
CA LYS A 8 71.83 -40.62 45.39
C LYS A 8 71.01 -39.58 44.61
N ILE A 9 69.93 -40.02 43.96
CA ILE A 9 68.82 -39.14 43.54
C ILE A 9 67.57 -39.68 44.24
N THR A 10 67.04 -38.90 45.17
CA THR A 10 65.74 -39.11 45.81
C THR A 10 64.64 -38.50 44.95
N SER A 11 63.62 -39.28 44.59
CA SER A 11 62.39 -38.80 43.98
C SER A 11 61.47 -38.18 45.04
N PRO A 12 60.88 -36.98 44.81
CA PRO A 12 59.82 -36.48 45.67
C PRO A 12 58.50 -37.14 45.30
N VAL A 13 57.86 -37.75 46.29
CA VAL A 13 56.48 -38.22 46.24
C VAL A 13 55.57 -36.98 46.22
N TYR A 14 55.08 -36.59 45.04
CA TYR A 14 54.02 -35.59 44.95
C TYR A 14 52.69 -36.20 45.36
N SER A 15 52.08 -35.63 46.39
CA SER A 15 50.80 -36.07 46.93
C SER A 15 49.69 -35.93 45.87
N ARG A 16 48.91 -37.00 45.67
CA ARG A 16 47.74 -37.05 44.78
C ARG A 16 46.58 -36.13 45.18
N LYS A 17 46.74 -35.28 46.22
CA LYS A 17 45.66 -34.41 46.72
C LYS A 17 45.54 -33.04 46.02
N GLY A 18 46.56 -32.63 45.24
CA GLY A 18 46.53 -31.35 44.51
C GLY A 18 45.84 -31.39 43.13
N VAL A 19 45.81 -32.55 42.47
CA VAL A 19 45.29 -32.67 41.08
C VAL A 19 43.76 -32.73 41.05
N VAL A 20 43.13 -33.25 42.10
CA VAL A 20 41.65 -33.34 42.19
C VAL A 20 41.01 -31.96 42.44
N LEU A 21 41.70 -31.05 43.15
CA LEU A 21 41.19 -29.72 43.47
C LEU A 21 41.23 -28.77 42.25
N ILE A 22 42.25 -28.93 41.38
CA ILE A 22 42.38 -28.14 40.14
C ILE A 22 41.35 -28.59 39.09
N CYS A 23 41.01 -29.88 39.04
CA CYS A 23 39.96 -30.39 38.15
C CYS A 23 38.56 -29.91 38.57
N PHE A 24 38.29 -29.77 39.87
CA PHE A 24 37.01 -29.23 40.36
C PHE A 24 36.86 -27.72 40.10
N LEU A 25 37.94 -26.93 40.23
CA LEU A 25 37.94 -25.50 39.92
C LEU A 25 37.78 -25.21 38.42
N LEU A 26 38.35 -26.05 37.54
CA LEU A 26 38.19 -25.96 36.08
C LEU A 26 36.80 -26.43 35.61
N LEU A 27 36.17 -27.40 36.28
CA LEU A 27 34.78 -27.79 36.00
C LEU A 27 33.78 -26.72 36.45
N SER A 28 34.01 -26.01 37.57
CA SER A 28 33.16 -24.89 37.98
C SER A 28 33.31 -23.66 37.09
N TYR A 29 34.49 -23.42 36.49
CA TYR A 29 34.68 -22.33 35.52
C TYR A 29 34.08 -22.66 34.14
N SER A 30 34.06 -23.94 33.72
CA SER A 30 33.41 -24.37 32.48
C SER A 30 31.88 -24.39 32.56
N CYS A 31 31.30 -24.54 33.76
CA CYS A 31 29.84 -24.40 33.93
C CYS A 31 29.38 -22.94 34.09
N ALA A 32 30.24 -22.04 34.59
CA ALA A 32 29.90 -20.61 34.71
C ALA A 32 29.98 -19.84 33.38
N LEU A 33 30.75 -20.33 32.39
CA LEU A 33 30.87 -19.71 31.05
C LEU A 33 29.88 -20.25 30.01
N LYS A 34 28.98 -21.17 30.39
CA LYS A 34 27.97 -21.73 29.49
C LYS A 34 26.61 -21.02 29.53
N ASN A 35 26.45 -19.96 30.32
CA ASN A 35 25.16 -19.30 30.58
C ASN A 35 25.09 -17.81 30.17
N SER A 36 25.86 -17.34 29.19
CA SER A 36 25.71 -15.96 28.69
C SER A 36 25.76 -15.79 27.17
N LYS A 37 25.44 -16.85 26.43
CA LYS A 37 24.79 -16.72 25.13
C LYS A 37 23.45 -17.41 25.26
N ALA A 38 22.50 -16.75 25.91
CA ALA A 38 21.14 -16.89 25.46
C ALA A 38 21.22 -16.62 23.95
N GLU A 39 20.93 -17.63 23.14
CA GLU A 39 20.38 -17.34 21.82
C GLU A 39 19.30 -16.31 22.11
N GLU A 40 19.47 -15.06 21.65
CA GLU A 40 18.34 -14.17 21.51
C GLU A 40 17.37 -14.98 20.66
N SER A 41 16.40 -15.65 21.31
CA SER A 41 15.26 -16.20 20.61
C SER A 41 14.76 -15.03 19.79
N LEU A 42 14.87 -15.12 18.47
CA LEU A 42 14.51 -14.04 17.57
C LEU A 42 13.07 -13.67 17.88
N GLN A 43 12.90 -12.63 18.70
CA GLN A 43 11.59 -12.16 19.11
C GLN A 43 10.85 -11.80 17.83
N LEU A 44 9.65 -12.37 17.67
CA LEU A 44 8.82 -12.11 16.52
C LEU A 44 8.63 -10.59 16.38
N PRO A 45 8.76 -10.04 15.16
CA PRO A 45 8.59 -8.61 14.97
C PRO A 45 7.15 -8.20 15.21
N ASN A 46 6.98 -7.02 15.81
CA ASN A 46 5.72 -6.30 15.77
C ASN A 46 5.53 -5.67 14.39
N MET A 47 4.29 -5.42 13.99
CA MET A 47 3.96 -4.93 12.65
C MET A 47 2.89 -3.85 12.70
N ILE A 48 3.12 -2.74 12.01
CA ILE A 48 2.13 -1.68 11.78
C ILE A 48 2.10 -1.36 10.29
N ILE A 49 0.91 -1.33 9.72
CA ILE A 49 0.64 -0.71 8.43
C ILE A 49 -0.15 0.58 8.71
N PHE A 50 0.47 1.71 8.39
CA PHE A 50 -0.22 2.97 8.19
C PHE A 50 -0.67 3.06 6.74
N ILE A 51 -1.98 3.17 6.53
CA ILE A 51 -2.55 3.27 5.19
C ILE A 51 -3.43 4.51 5.08
N ALA A 52 -3.02 5.43 4.23
CA ALA A 52 -3.81 6.59 3.84
C ALA A 52 -4.90 6.21 2.82
N ASP A 53 -5.92 7.06 2.70
CA ASP A 53 -7.01 6.98 1.74
C ASP A 53 -6.83 8.08 0.70
N ASP A 54 -6.69 7.74 -0.58
CA ASP A 54 -6.47 8.70 -1.67
C ASP A 54 -5.20 9.59 -1.53
N VAL A 55 -4.03 9.01 -1.27
CA VAL A 55 -2.74 9.75 -1.28
C VAL A 55 -1.84 9.25 -2.41
N SER A 56 -1.34 10.16 -3.26
CA SER A 56 -0.45 9.80 -4.37
C SER A 56 0.99 9.59 -3.90
N TRP A 57 1.75 8.81 -4.66
CA TRP A 57 3.15 8.49 -4.36
C TRP A 57 4.07 9.72 -4.32
N ASP A 58 3.72 10.79 -5.02
CA ASP A 58 4.46 12.04 -5.12
C ASP A 58 3.93 13.15 -4.19
N ASP A 59 3.06 12.80 -3.22
CA ASP A 59 2.55 13.77 -2.23
C ASP A 59 3.42 13.94 -0.99
N LEU A 60 4.39 13.05 -0.75
CA LEU A 60 5.21 13.05 0.47
C LEU A 60 6.60 13.67 0.24
N GLY A 61 7.15 14.30 1.28
CA GLY A 61 8.46 14.96 1.26
C GLY A 61 9.60 14.04 0.83
N CYS A 62 9.63 12.82 1.36
CA CYS A 62 10.61 11.78 1.01
C CYS A 62 10.57 11.34 -0.47
N TYR A 63 9.48 11.63 -1.19
CA TYR A 63 9.35 11.42 -2.64
C TYR A 63 9.65 12.67 -3.47
N GLY A 64 10.07 13.76 -2.82
CA GLY A 64 10.50 15.00 -3.45
C GLY A 64 9.45 16.12 -3.49
N ASN A 65 8.28 15.92 -2.86
CA ASN A 65 7.29 16.98 -2.74
C ASN A 65 7.82 18.09 -1.81
N LYS A 66 7.81 19.33 -2.28
CA LYS A 66 8.28 20.50 -1.51
C LYS A 66 7.13 21.37 -0.97
N GLN A 67 5.90 21.03 -1.32
CA GLN A 67 4.70 21.78 -0.96
C GLN A 67 4.06 21.20 0.30
N VAL A 68 4.10 19.87 0.46
CA VAL A 68 3.51 19.18 1.60
C VAL A 68 4.59 18.87 2.64
N HIS A 69 4.32 19.21 3.90
CA HIS A 69 5.24 18.98 5.01
C HIS A 69 4.91 17.67 5.74
N THR A 70 5.78 16.66 5.60
CA THR A 70 5.62 15.32 6.19
C THR A 70 6.84 14.87 7.02
N PRO A 71 7.28 15.65 8.03
CA PRO A 71 8.54 15.41 8.73
C PRO A 71 8.61 14.06 9.47
N ASN A 72 7.49 13.48 9.92
CA ASN A 72 7.51 12.22 10.65
C ASN A 72 7.68 11.02 9.69
N ILE A 73 6.97 11.05 8.55
CA ILE A 73 7.14 10.07 7.48
C ILE A 73 8.53 10.20 6.86
N ASP A 74 9.00 11.43 6.63
CA ASP A 74 10.35 11.70 6.13
C ASP A 74 11.41 11.12 7.07
N GLY A 75 11.25 11.29 8.39
CA GLY A 75 12.13 10.68 9.39
C GLY A 75 12.12 9.13 9.38
N LEU A 76 10.95 8.50 9.20
CA LEU A 76 10.86 7.05 9.02
C LEU A 76 11.59 6.60 7.76
N ALA A 77 11.47 7.38 6.68
CA ALA A 77 12.13 7.11 5.40
C ALA A 77 13.65 7.28 5.48
N GLU A 78 14.15 8.27 6.22
CA GLU A 78 15.58 8.51 6.43
C GLU A 78 16.28 7.32 7.12
N GLU A 79 15.57 6.63 8.00
CA GLU A 79 16.09 5.46 8.71
C GLU A 79 15.57 4.12 8.13
N GLY A 80 14.79 4.19 7.07
CA GLY A 80 14.13 3.08 6.42
C GLY A 80 14.52 2.90 4.95
N ILE A 81 13.60 2.29 4.21
CA ILE A 81 13.71 2.02 2.78
C ILE A 81 12.53 2.68 2.07
N ILE A 82 12.83 3.56 1.12
CA ILE A 82 11.84 4.11 0.19
C ILE A 82 11.76 3.17 -1.01
N PHE A 83 10.57 2.69 -1.36
CA PHE A 83 10.36 1.94 -2.60
C PHE A 83 9.86 2.90 -3.67
N LYS A 84 10.68 3.10 -4.71
CA LYS A 84 10.33 4.01 -5.83
C LYS A 84 9.19 3.45 -6.69
N ASN A 85 9.02 2.14 -6.69
CA ASN A 85 8.25 1.39 -7.67
C ASN A 85 7.29 0.40 -6.99
N ALA A 86 6.40 0.92 -6.13
CA ALA A 86 5.36 0.14 -5.48
C ALA A 86 3.99 0.39 -6.14
N TYR A 87 3.32 -0.69 -6.55
CA TYR A 87 2.09 -0.62 -7.34
C TYR A 87 0.95 -1.40 -6.70
N LEU A 88 -0.18 -0.75 -6.58
CA LEU A 88 -1.45 -1.35 -6.25
C LEU A 88 -1.94 -2.19 -7.43
N THR A 89 -2.79 -3.17 -7.15
CA THR A 89 -3.45 -3.98 -8.19
C THR A 89 -4.69 -3.31 -8.75
N THR A 90 -5.12 -2.19 -8.18
CA THR A 90 -6.28 -1.42 -8.62
C THR A 90 -6.26 -0.03 -8.00
N SER A 91 -7.07 0.89 -8.54
CA SER A 91 -7.26 2.25 -8.02
C SER A 91 -8.68 2.43 -7.51
N SER A 92 -9.03 1.68 -6.46
CA SER A 92 -10.32 1.73 -5.77
C SER A 92 -10.19 1.21 -4.34
N CYS A 93 -10.79 1.88 -3.36
CA CYS A 93 -10.51 1.65 -1.95
C CYS A 93 -10.76 0.20 -1.48
N SER A 94 -11.98 -0.36 -1.64
CA SER A 94 -12.29 -1.71 -1.13
C SER A 94 -11.48 -2.79 -1.84
N PRO A 95 -11.47 -2.84 -3.20
CA PRO A 95 -10.74 -3.89 -3.89
C PRO A 95 -9.22 -3.80 -3.67
N SER A 96 -8.66 -2.59 -3.54
CA SER A 96 -7.25 -2.39 -3.20
C SER A 96 -6.90 -2.91 -1.81
N ARG A 97 -7.69 -2.52 -0.78
CA ARG A 97 -7.47 -2.98 0.61
C ARG A 97 -7.59 -4.49 0.73
N ASN A 98 -8.56 -5.09 0.06
CA ASN A 98 -8.71 -6.54 -0.02
C ASN A 98 -7.53 -7.22 -0.73
N SER A 99 -7.01 -6.61 -1.80
CA SER A 99 -5.82 -7.12 -2.49
C SER A 99 -4.58 -7.10 -1.60
N ILE A 100 -4.36 -6.01 -0.85
CA ILE A 100 -3.24 -5.86 0.09
C ILE A 100 -3.32 -6.91 1.20
N ILE A 101 -4.47 -7.00 1.88
CA ILE A 101 -4.60 -7.84 3.08
C ILE A 101 -4.71 -9.33 2.76
N MET A 102 -5.08 -9.69 1.53
CA MET A 102 -5.19 -11.08 1.08
C MET A 102 -3.99 -11.53 0.25
N GLY A 103 -3.21 -10.60 -0.31
CA GLY A 103 -2.10 -10.91 -1.21
C GLY A 103 -2.57 -11.49 -2.56
N ARG A 104 -3.73 -11.05 -3.06
CA ARG A 104 -4.40 -11.57 -4.27
C ARG A 104 -4.94 -10.47 -5.17
N TYR A 105 -5.05 -10.71 -6.48
CA TYR A 105 -5.64 -9.73 -7.41
C TYR A 105 -7.15 -9.58 -7.17
N PRO A 106 -7.74 -8.39 -7.40
CA PRO A 106 -9.16 -8.16 -7.10
C PRO A 106 -10.13 -9.19 -7.68
N HIS A 107 -10.00 -9.63 -8.94
CA HIS A 107 -10.82 -10.70 -9.52
C HIS A 107 -10.66 -12.06 -8.82
N ASN A 108 -9.51 -12.33 -8.18
CA ASN A 108 -9.29 -13.54 -7.37
C ASN A 108 -9.77 -13.39 -5.91
N THR A 109 -10.10 -12.18 -5.45
CA THR A 109 -10.69 -11.97 -4.12
C THR A 109 -12.20 -12.22 -4.10
N GLY A 110 -12.85 -12.21 -5.26
CA GLY A 110 -14.31 -12.19 -5.38
C GLY A 110 -14.96 -10.84 -5.06
N ALA A 111 -14.16 -9.80 -4.84
CA ALA A 111 -14.59 -8.45 -4.50
C ALA A 111 -13.84 -7.39 -5.34
N ALA A 112 -13.96 -7.50 -6.66
CA ALA A 112 -13.26 -6.64 -7.61
C ALA A 112 -13.88 -5.25 -7.78
N GLU A 113 -15.03 -4.98 -7.15
CA GLU A 113 -15.82 -3.77 -7.27
C GLU A 113 -15.93 -2.99 -5.95
N LEU A 114 -16.15 -1.68 -6.01
CA LEU A 114 -16.34 -0.86 -4.81
C LEU A 114 -17.49 -1.40 -3.93
N HIS A 115 -17.25 -1.42 -2.61
CA HIS A 115 -18.20 -1.90 -1.60
C HIS A 115 -18.67 -3.35 -1.78
N THR A 116 -17.93 -4.17 -2.54
CA THR A 116 -18.13 -5.62 -2.51
C THR A 116 -17.31 -6.24 -1.39
N SER A 117 -17.88 -7.24 -0.73
CA SER A 117 -17.19 -8.00 0.31
C SER A 117 -16.71 -9.33 -0.28
N PRO A 118 -15.46 -9.74 -0.03
CA PRO A 118 -15.00 -11.07 -0.37
C PRO A 118 -15.87 -12.16 0.28
N PRO A 119 -15.90 -13.38 -0.30
CA PRO A 119 -16.54 -14.53 0.32
C PRO A 119 -16.04 -14.75 1.75
N VAL A 120 -16.94 -15.13 2.65
CA VAL A 120 -16.62 -15.27 4.08
C VAL A 120 -15.57 -16.35 4.36
N GLU A 121 -15.37 -17.31 3.46
CA GLU A 121 -14.34 -18.35 3.58
C GLU A 121 -12.91 -17.86 3.26
N MET A 122 -12.76 -16.66 2.69
CA MET A 122 -11.44 -16.11 2.37
C MET A 122 -10.62 -15.85 3.62
N ILE A 123 -9.32 -16.13 3.57
CA ILE A 123 -8.41 -15.96 4.71
C ILE A 123 -7.65 -14.64 4.54
N SER A 124 -7.59 -13.85 5.60
CA SER A 124 -6.89 -12.55 5.58
C SER A 124 -5.53 -12.63 6.30
N LEU A 125 -4.60 -11.74 5.94
CA LEU A 125 -3.31 -11.57 6.64
C LEU A 125 -3.44 -11.51 8.17
N PRO A 126 -4.32 -10.67 8.77
CA PRO A 126 -4.44 -10.62 10.23
C PRO A 126 -4.93 -11.95 10.80
N GLU A 127 -5.80 -12.70 10.11
CA GLU A 127 -6.19 -14.05 10.54
C GLU A 127 -5.00 -15.02 10.55
N ILE A 128 -4.14 -14.97 9.53
CA ILE A 128 -2.92 -15.77 9.46
C ILE A 128 -1.99 -15.41 10.62
N LEU A 129 -1.73 -14.11 10.86
CA LEU A 129 -0.87 -13.65 11.96
C LEU A 129 -1.46 -14.01 13.32
N LYS A 130 -2.77 -13.85 13.51
CA LYS A 130 -3.49 -14.22 14.73
C LYS A 130 -3.33 -15.71 15.05
N SER A 131 -3.37 -16.58 14.04
CA SER A 131 -3.13 -18.02 14.23
C SER A 131 -1.71 -18.34 14.72
N LYS A 132 -0.74 -17.44 14.47
CA LYS A 132 0.64 -17.52 14.97
C LYS A 132 0.82 -16.87 16.35
N GLY A 133 -0.27 -16.37 16.94
CA GLY A 133 -0.25 -15.74 18.27
C GLY A 133 0.00 -14.24 18.23
N TYR A 134 -0.24 -13.55 17.12
CA TYR A 134 -0.24 -12.08 17.10
C TYR A 134 -1.52 -11.52 17.72
N PHE A 135 -1.40 -10.45 18.50
CA PHE A 135 -2.53 -9.58 18.81
C PHE A 135 -2.82 -8.70 17.60
N THR A 136 -4.08 -8.65 17.17
CA THR A 136 -4.45 -8.03 15.90
C THR A 136 -5.46 -6.91 16.10
N LEU A 137 -5.14 -5.70 15.63
CA LEU A 137 -5.98 -4.54 15.84
C LEU A 137 -6.15 -3.74 14.54
N GLN A 138 -7.39 -3.34 14.27
CA GLN A 138 -7.72 -2.36 13.24
C GLN A 138 -8.27 -1.09 13.88
N ALA A 139 -7.85 0.08 13.38
CA ALA A 139 -8.45 1.37 13.72
C ALA A 139 -8.54 2.29 12.49
N GLY A 140 -9.64 3.05 12.41
CA GLY A 140 -9.95 3.95 11.31
C GLY A 140 -10.76 3.28 10.19
N LYS A 141 -10.49 3.59 8.91
CA LYS A 141 -11.26 3.08 7.76
C LYS A 141 -11.10 1.56 7.59
N PHE A 142 -12.21 0.83 7.68
CA PHE A 142 -12.23 -0.63 7.52
C PHE A 142 -12.29 -1.05 6.04
N HIS A 143 -13.47 -0.96 5.42
CA HIS A 143 -13.72 -1.14 3.98
C HIS A 143 -13.24 -2.45 3.33
N MET A 144 -12.96 -3.49 4.11
CA MET A 144 -12.54 -4.83 3.63
C MET A 144 -13.70 -5.82 3.56
N GLY A 145 -14.72 -5.67 4.43
CA GLY A 145 -15.88 -6.58 4.51
C GLY A 145 -15.74 -7.61 5.63
N ASP A 146 -16.81 -8.34 5.91
CA ASP A 146 -16.95 -9.11 7.16
C ASP A 146 -15.96 -10.27 7.30
N TYR A 147 -15.48 -10.83 6.19
CA TYR A 147 -14.47 -11.91 6.21
C TYR A 147 -13.20 -11.48 6.97
N ALA A 148 -12.77 -10.22 6.85
CA ALA A 148 -11.55 -9.73 7.46
C ALA A 148 -11.70 -9.50 8.98
N ARG A 149 -12.94 -9.30 9.49
CA ARG A 149 -13.18 -8.96 10.89
C ARG A 149 -12.69 -10.05 11.85
N ARG A 150 -12.87 -11.33 11.50
CA ARG A 150 -12.42 -12.45 12.35
C ARG A 150 -10.89 -12.52 12.50
N GLY A 151 -10.16 -11.89 11.57
CA GLY A 151 -8.71 -11.78 11.63
C GLY A 151 -8.24 -10.80 12.70
N PHE A 152 -9.10 -9.91 13.20
CA PHE A 152 -8.76 -8.91 14.20
C PHE A 152 -9.32 -9.29 15.59
N ASP A 153 -8.55 -9.04 16.64
CA ASP A 153 -9.01 -9.07 18.04
C ASP A 153 -9.82 -7.83 18.38
N GLN A 154 -9.46 -6.68 17.78
CA GLN A 154 -10.17 -5.42 17.94
C GLN A 154 -10.34 -4.69 16.61
N VAL A 155 -11.52 -4.12 16.39
CA VAL A 155 -11.87 -3.32 15.21
C VAL A 155 -12.53 -2.04 15.68
N HIS A 156 -11.91 -0.90 15.38
CA HIS A 156 -12.36 0.42 15.81
C HIS A 156 -12.64 1.31 14.59
N GLU A 157 -13.86 1.22 14.04
CA GLU A 157 -14.27 1.97 12.84
C GLU A 157 -15.22 3.14 13.13
N ASP A 158 -15.57 3.38 14.41
CA ASP A 158 -16.45 4.50 14.79
C ASP A 158 -15.75 5.84 14.54
N ARG A 159 -16.30 6.63 13.61
CA ARG A 159 -15.80 7.97 13.27
C ARG A 159 -15.82 8.93 14.45
N LYS A 160 -16.70 8.74 15.44
CA LYS A 160 -16.72 9.59 16.65
C LYS A 160 -15.47 9.39 17.50
N ILE A 161 -14.92 8.18 17.49
CA ILE A 161 -13.71 7.82 18.24
C ILE A 161 -12.47 8.17 17.40
N ASN A 162 -12.50 7.81 16.12
CA ASN A 162 -11.34 8.00 15.23
C ASN A 162 -11.20 9.42 14.67
N GLY A 163 -12.17 10.31 14.91
CA GLY A 163 -12.14 11.67 14.39
C GLY A 163 -12.32 11.74 12.87
N LEU A 164 -12.14 12.96 12.32
CA LEU A 164 -12.39 13.24 10.91
C LEU A 164 -11.46 12.46 9.96
N GLY A 165 -10.17 12.36 10.31
CA GLY A 165 -9.17 11.70 9.49
C GLY A 165 -9.01 10.21 9.77
N GLY A 166 -9.69 9.66 10.76
CA GLY A 166 -9.61 8.22 11.06
C GLY A 166 -8.45 7.83 11.98
N GLU A 167 -7.65 8.78 12.48
CA GLU A 167 -6.44 8.49 13.29
C GLU A 167 -6.61 8.71 14.80
N GLY A 168 -7.74 9.25 15.25
CA GLY A 168 -7.95 9.68 16.63
C GLY A 168 -7.78 8.58 17.69
N TYR A 169 -8.04 7.31 17.33
CA TYR A 169 -7.87 6.17 18.24
C TYR A 169 -6.45 5.58 18.24
N TRP A 170 -5.58 5.96 17.30
CA TRP A 170 -4.31 5.23 17.08
C TRP A 170 -3.39 5.26 18.31
N ASP A 171 -3.36 6.39 19.02
CA ASP A 171 -2.58 6.52 20.25
C ASP A 171 -3.10 5.60 21.37
N GLN A 172 -4.43 5.49 21.51
CA GLN A 172 -5.06 4.57 22.46
C GLN A 172 -4.89 3.11 22.02
N ALA A 173 -4.86 2.84 20.73
CA ALA A 173 -4.61 1.51 20.19
C ALA A 173 -3.24 0.99 20.64
N VAL A 174 -2.19 1.82 20.59
CA VAL A 174 -0.86 1.49 21.12
C VAL A 174 -0.87 1.31 22.64
N ASP A 175 -1.66 2.11 23.36
CA ASP A 175 -1.80 1.97 24.81
C ASP A 175 -2.51 0.68 25.24
N SER A 176 -3.37 0.14 24.37
CA SER A 176 -4.14 -1.09 24.60
C SER A 176 -3.41 -2.38 24.23
N LEU A 177 -2.18 -2.29 23.72
CA LEU A 177 -1.40 -3.46 23.32
C LEU A 177 -1.05 -4.33 24.54
N PRO A 178 -1.08 -5.67 24.40
CA PRO A 178 -0.56 -6.58 25.42
C PRO A 178 0.97 -6.50 25.51
N ASP A 179 1.52 -6.66 26.72
CA ASP A 179 2.96 -6.52 26.97
C ASP A 179 3.81 -7.69 26.42
N ASP A 180 3.28 -8.92 26.45
CA ASP A 180 4.05 -10.17 26.20
C ASP A 180 3.67 -10.88 24.88
N GLN A 181 3.12 -10.17 23.91
CA GLN A 181 2.62 -10.76 22.65
C GLN A 181 3.01 -9.89 21.45
N PRO A 182 3.49 -10.47 20.32
CA PRO A 182 3.70 -9.68 19.11
C PRO A 182 2.37 -9.15 18.59
N PHE A 183 2.38 -8.01 17.90
CA PHE A 183 1.16 -7.41 17.39
C PHE A 183 1.21 -7.08 15.90
N PHE A 184 0.03 -7.04 15.29
CA PHE A 184 -0.22 -6.49 13.96
C PHE A 184 -1.31 -5.43 14.06
N MET A 185 -0.98 -4.19 13.66
CA MET A 185 -1.93 -3.08 13.61
C MET A 185 -2.16 -2.63 12.17
N TRP A 186 -3.44 -2.58 11.78
CA TRP A 186 -3.90 -1.92 10.56
C TRP A 186 -4.48 -0.56 10.93
N LEU A 187 -3.65 0.48 10.78
CA LEU A 187 -3.97 1.86 11.13
C LEU A 187 -4.33 2.62 9.85
N ALA A 188 -5.63 2.73 9.59
CA ALA A 188 -6.17 3.19 8.32
C ALA A 188 -6.79 4.56 8.43
N ALA A 189 -6.11 5.57 7.88
CA ALA A 189 -6.68 6.90 7.79
C ALA A 189 -7.83 6.92 6.76
N ILE A 190 -8.75 7.84 7.00
CA ILE A 190 -9.66 8.44 6.01
C ILE A 190 -8.93 9.59 5.32
N ASP A 191 -7.88 10.16 5.92
CA ASP A 191 -7.07 11.16 5.24
C ASP A 191 -6.28 10.54 4.08
N ALA A 192 -6.25 11.16 2.91
CA ALA A 192 -6.80 12.48 2.53
C ALA A 192 -8.02 12.37 1.60
N HIS A 193 -8.91 11.39 1.79
CA HIS A 193 -10.16 11.23 1.04
C HIS A 193 -11.06 12.46 1.13
N ARG A 194 -11.79 12.76 0.05
CA ARG A 194 -12.68 13.92 -0.05
C ARG A 194 -13.74 13.96 1.06
N GLY A 195 -14.18 15.19 1.36
CA GLY A 195 -15.06 15.52 2.48
C GLY A 195 -14.37 16.36 3.56
N TRP A 196 -13.23 16.97 3.22
CA TRP A 196 -12.38 17.77 4.11
C TRP A 196 -13.19 18.86 4.80
N GLY A 197 -13.19 18.80 6.13
CA GLY A 197 -13.84 19.76 6.99
C GLY A 197 -12.79 20.56 7.76
N ARG A 198 -13.17 21.76 8.21
CA ARG A 198 -12.29 22.58 9.05
C ARG A 198 -11.85 21.82 10.29
N ASN A 199 -10.54 21.77 10.52
CA ASN A 199 -9.92 21.08 11.63
C ASN A 199 -8.66 21.85 12.10
N GLN A 200 -7.91 21.29 13.04
CA GLN A 200 -6.75 21.98 13.64
C GLN A 200 -5.56 22.16 12.67
N PHE A 201 -5.53 21.43 11.56
CA PHE A 201 -4.51 21.55 10.51
C PHE A 201 -4.96 22.43 9.35
N SER A 202 -6.23 22.88 9.32
CA SER A 202 -6.72 23.73 8.24
C SER A 202 -5.93 25.06 8.18
N GLY A 203 -5.41 25.36 7.00
CA GLY A 203 -4.62 26.55 6.72
C GLY A 203 -3.11 26.37 6.96
N THR A 204 -2.61 25.14 7.18
CA THR A 204 -1.16 24.89 7.16
C THR A 204 -0.56 25.11 5.77
N HIS A 205 -1.37 24.97 4.72
CA HIS A 205 -1.00 25.32 3.34
C HIS A 205 -1.83 26.51 2.83
N PRO A 206 -1.24 27.70 2.66
CA PRO A 206 -1.93 28.83 2.06
C PRO A 206 -2.24 28.58 0.57
N PRO A 207 -3.49 28.74 0.10
CA PRO A 207 -3.87 28.51 -1.31
C PRO A 207 -3.00 29.31 -2.30
N SER A 208 -2.61 30.54 -1.95
CA SER A 208 -1.76 31.40 -2.77
C SER A 208 -0.35 30.85 -3.00
N SER A 209 0.09 29.86 -2.22
CA SER A 209 1.41 29.22 -2.33
C SER A 209 1.38 27.92 -3.14
N ILE A 210 0.19 27.40 -3.45
CA ILE A 210 0.00 26.12 -4.13
C ILE A 210 0.37 26.24 -5.60
N LYS A 211 1.30 25.38 -6.03
CA LYS A 211 1.58 25.08 -7.43
C LYS A 211 0.66 23.96 -7.88
N VAL A 212 -0.19 24.29 -8.82
CA VAL A 212 -1.21 23.38 -9.37
C VAL A 212 -0.56 22.42 -10.38
N PRO A 213 -0.84 21.11 -10.32
CA PRO A 213 -0.44 20.17 -11.36
C PRO A 213 -0.98 20.56 -12.75
N GLU A 214 -0.18 20.38 -13.80
CA GLU A 214 -0.50 20.86 -15.16
C GLU A 214 -1.79 20.29 -15.77
N TYR A 215 -2.32 19.19 -15.23
CA TYR A 215 -3.56 18.56 -15.66
C TYR A 215 -4.81 19.13 -14.96
N LEU A 216 -4.65 20.07 -14.04
CA LEU A 216 -5.73 20.83 -13.41
C LEU A 216 -5.69 22.29 -13.86
N ILE A 217 -6.75 23.05 -13.57
CA ILE A 217 -6.80 24.50 -13.82
C ILE A 217 -6.07 25.24 -12.70
N ASP A 218 -5.16 26.14 -13.07
CA ASP A 218 -4.49 27.03 -12.11
C ASP A 218 -5.40 28.20 -11.71
N GLY A 219 -6.51 27.86 -11.04
CA GLY A 219 -7.50 28.81 -10.55
C GLY A 219 -7.69 28.74 -9.04
N ASP A 220 -8.42 29.70 -8.49
CA ASP A 220 -8.52 29.90 -7.04
C ASP A 220 -9.22 28.73 -6.35
N GLU A 221 -10.24 28.17 -6.98
CA GLU A 221 -10.99 27.01 -6.47
C GLU A 221 -10.12 25.75 -6.43
N THR A 222 -9.33 25.50 -7.48
CA THR A 222 -8.38 24.38 -7.51
C THR A 222 -7.27 24.55 -6.48
N LYS A 223 -6.72 25.75 -6.31
CA LYS A 223 -5.70 26.02 -5.27
C LYS A 223 -6.25 25.77 -3.87
N GLN A 224 -7.49 26.19 -3.61
CA GLN A 224 -8.15 25.95 -2.33
C GLN A 224 -8.40 24.45 -2.10
N ASP A 225 -8.84 23.71 -3.12
CA ASP A 225 -9.07 22.26 -3.05
C ASP A 225 -7.75 21.52 -2.73
N LEU A 226 -6.65 21.86 -3.41
CA LEU A 226 -5.32 21.29 -3.15
C LEU A 226 -4.76 21.67 -1.78
N ALA A 227 -4.98 22.90 -1.31
CA ALA A 227 -4.55 23.32 0.02
C ALA A 227 -5.22 22.47 1.11
N HIS A 228 -6.54 22.29 1.04
CA HIS A 228 -7.27 21.42 1.97
C HIS A 228 -6.75 19.98 1.92
N TYR A 229 -6.53 19.44 0.72
CA TYR A 229 -5.95 18.12 0.54
C TYR A 229 -4.58 17.97 1.25
N TYR A 230 -3.69 18.94 1.09
CA TYR A 230 -2.37 18.92 1.73
C TYR A 230 -2.43 19.07 3.25
N ASP A 231 -3.39 19.84 3.78
CA ASP A 231 -3.63 19.95 5.23
C ASP A 231 -3.96 18.58 5.86
N GLU A 232 -4.76 17.76 5.18
CA GLU A 232 -5.09 16.41 5.64
C GLU A 232 -3.87 15.45 5.59
N ILE A 233 -3.00 15.56 4.57
CA ILE A 233 -1.74 14.79 4.54
C ILE A 233 -0.84 15.17 5.73
N THR A 234 -0.79 16.45 6.11
CA THR A 234 -0.07 16.89 7.32
C THR A 234 -0.70 16.31 8.59
N ARG A 235 -2.02 16.15 8.66
CA ARG A 235 -2.67 15.45 9.78
C ARG A 235 -2.26 13.98 9.86
N PHE A 236 -2.29 13.27 8.74
CA PHE A 236 -1.85 11.88 8.65
C PHE A 236 -0.39 11.72 9.15
N ASP A 237 0.53 12.57 8.67
CA ASP A 237 1.92 12.60 9.13
C ASP A 237 2.05 12.83 10.64
N TYR A 238 1.30 13.81 11.18
CA TYR A 238 1.32 14.13 12.60
C TYR A 238 0.94 12.92 13.48
N HIS A 239 -0.11 12.18 13.11
CA HIS A 239 -0.58 11.03 13.86
C HIS A 239 0.37 9.82 13.76
N ILE A 240 1.03 9.62 12.61
CA ILE A 240 2.14 8.66 12.49
C ILE A 240 3.24 9.01 13.50
N GLY A 241 3.62 10.29 13.58
CA GLY A 241 4.58 10.77 14.56
C GLY A 241 4.17 10.49 16.02
N SER A 242 2.87 10.59 16.33
CA SER A 242 2.34 10.30 17.67
C SER A 242 2.48 8.83 18.05
N VAL A 243 2.07 7.94 17.15
CA VAL A 243 2.23 6.50 17.34
C VAL A 243 3.69 6.12 17.51
N VAL A 244 4.58 6.64 16.65
CA VAL A 244 6.03 6.39 16.76
C VAL A 244 6.58 6.84 18.12
N ARG A 245 6.18 8.01 18.63
CA ARG A 245 6.57 8.47 19.97
C ARG A 245 6.11 7.50 21.06
N LYS A 246 4.89 6.98 20.99
CA LYS A 246 4.39 6.00 21.95
C LYS A 246 5.12 4.66 21.89
N LEU A 247 5.44 4.17 20.70
CA LEU A 247 6.25 2.95 20.55
C LEU A 247 7.63 3.12 21.20
N LYS A 248 8.25 4.30 21.07
CA LYS A 248 9.53 4.62 21.72
C LYS A 248 9.39 4.71 23.24
N GLN A 249 8.32 5.33 23.74
CA GLN A 249 8.03 5.40 25.19
C GLN A 249 7.80 4.02 25.82
N LYS A 250 7.22 3.09 25.07
CA LYS A 250 7.01 1.69 25.48
C LYS A 250 8.22 0.78 25.19
N GLU A 251 9.32 1.31 24.68
CA GLU A 251 10.55 0.55 24.36
C GLU A 251 10.34 -0.61 23.35
N ILE A 252 9.29 -0.56 22.55
CA ILE A 252 8.94 -1.59 21.54
C ILE A 252 9.22 -1.15 20.09
N TYR A 253 9.64 0.11 19.89
CA TYR A 253 9.92 0.67 18.57
C TYR A 253 10.97 -0.12 17.77
N GLU A 254 12.07 -0.51 18.42
CA GLU A 254 13.19 -1.19 17.75
C GLU A 254 12.80 -2.54 17.12
N ASN A 255 11.82 -3.23 17.72
CA ASN A 255 11.30 -4.51 17.25
C ASN A 255 10.03 -4.36 16.37
N THR A 256 9.66 -3.14 15.97
CA THR A 256 8.45 -2.88 15.18
C THR A 256 8.77 -2.58 13.73
N ILE A 257 8.16 -3.34 12.82
CA ILE A 257 8.13 -3.08 11.39
C ILE A 257 7.01 -2.08 11.13
N ILE A 258 7.36 -0.95 10.53
CA ILE A 258 6.42 0.11 10.17
C ILE A 258 6.38 0.23 8.65
N ILE A 259 5.19 0.11 8.08
CA ILE A 259 4.91 0.36 6.67
C ILE A 259 4.03 1.61 6.55
N VAL A 260 4.40 2.55 5.68
CA VAL A 260 3.56 3.71 5.32
C VAL A 260 3.21 3.61 3.84
N MET A 261 1.91 3.59 3.53
CA MET A 261 1.39 3.51 2.16
C MET A 261 0.01 4.17 1.99
N ALA A 262 -0.55 4.11 0.78
CA ALA A 262 -1.92 4.53 0.47
C ALA A 262 -2.67 3.43 -0.31
N ASP A 263 -4.00 3.45 -0.30
CA ASP A 263 -4.82 2.45 -0.98
C ASP A 263 -5.15 2.77 -2.45
N ASN A 264 -4.99 4.02 -2.89
CA ASN A 264 -5.05 4.48 -4.28
C ASN A 264 -4.55 5.91 -4.42
N GLY A 265 -4.41 6.39 -5.66
CA GLY A 265 -4.01 7.76 -5.96
C GLY A 265 -4.96 8.83 -5.46
N ARG A 266 -4.49 10.08 -5.50
CA ARG A 266 -5.20 11.28 -5.04
C ARG A 266 -6.57 11.46 -5.70
N PRO A 267 -7.57 12.10 -5.06
CA PRO A 267 -8.94 12.12 -5.57
C PRO A 267 -9.16 13.25 -6.60
N PHE A 268 -8.20 13.47 -7.49
CA PHE A 268 -8.23 14.52 -8.52
C PHE A 268 -8.29 13.89 -9.92
N PRO A 269 -8.70 14.67 -10.95
CA PRO A 269 -8.52 14.29 -12.34
C PRO A 269 -7.20 13.56 -12.62
N HIS A 270 -7.25 12.57 -13.52
CA HIS A 270 -6.09 11.79 -13.95
C HIS A 270 -5.43 10.88 -12.88
N SER A 271 -6.00 10.78 -11.66
CA SER A 271 -5.42 10.02 -10.54
C SER A 271 -6.30 8.83 -10.10
N LYS A 272 -7.07 8.92 -9.00
CA LYS A 272 -7.97 7.85 -8.52
C LYS A 272 -8.82 7.27 -9.65
N THR A 273 -9.06 5.95 -9.65
CA THR A 273 -9.75 5.16 -10.70
C THR A 273 -9.03 5.07 -12.05
N ARG A 274 -7.72 5.34 -12.09
CA ARG A 274 -6.87 5.12 -13.26
C ARG A 274 -5.91 3.96 -12.99
N VAL A 275 -5.53 3.24 -14.04
CA VAL A 275 -4.46 2.21 -13.97
C VAL A 275 -3.08 2.75 -14.36
N ASN A 276 -2.93 4.07 -14.50
CA ASN A 276 -1.66 4.77 -14.72
C ASN A 276 -0.89 4.96 -13.39
N ASP A 277 0.34 5.53 -13.42
CA ASP A 277 1.12 5.73 -12.19
C ASP A 277 0.41 6.65 -11.19
N GLN A 278 -0.38 7.63 -11.65
CA GLN A 278 -1.12 8.54 -10.76
C GLN A 278 -2.30 7.87 -10.04
N GLY A 279 -2.80 6.73 -10.55
CA GLY A 279 -3.89 5.98 -9.93
C GLY A 279 -3.45 4.78 -9.10
N VAL A 280 -2.44 4.01 -9.55
CA VAL A 280 -2.03 2.74 -8.91
C VAL A 280 -0.66 2.77 -8.26
N LYS A 281 0.21 3.75 -8.53
CA LYS A 281 1.49 3.82 -7.80
C LYS A 281 1.25 4.43 -6.42
N THR A 282 1.70 3.74 -5.38
CA THR A 282 1.51 4.15 -3.99
C THR A 282 2.84 4.64 -3.39
N PRO A 283 2.82 5.62 -2.46
CA PRO A 283 3.96 5.78 -1.57
C PRO A 283 4.14 4.47 -0.80
N PHE A 284 5.39 4.07 -0.55
CA PHE A 284 5.69 2.84 0.16
C PHE A 284 7.05 2.95 0.85
N ILE A 285 7.00 3.16 2.17
CA ILE A 285 8.16 3.22 3.05
C ILE A 285 8.11 2.02 3.98
N ILE A 286 9.24 1.32 4.15
CA ILE A 286 9.42 0.32 5.21
C ILE A 286 10.51 0.81 6.16
N HIS A 287 10.16 0.87 7.44
CA HIS A 287 11.08 1.16 8.52
C HIS A 287 11.13 -0.03 9.47
N TYR A 288 12.31 -0.60 9.68
CA TYR A 288 12.52 -1.66 10.67
C TYR A 288 13.92 -1.58 11.28
N PRO A 289 14.08 -0.99 12.47
CA PRO A 289 15.39 -0.72 13.07
C PRO A 289 16.28 -1.96 13.20
N LYS A 290 15.70 -3.09 13.65
CA LYS A 290 16.45 -4.34 13.89
C LYS A 290 17.13 -4.95 12.65
N LEU A 291 16.59 -4.70 11.45
CA LEU A 291 17.17 -5.19 10.19
C LEU A 291 17.87 -4.10 9.36
N SER A 292 17.67 -2.82 9.69
CA SER A 292 18.24 -1.71 8.94
C SER A 292 19.59 -1.27 9.51
N ILE A 293 20.69 -1.74 8.90
CA ILE A 293 22.06 -1.39 9.32
C ILE A 293 22.55 -0.07 8.68
N THR A 294 21.82 0.50 7.70
CA THR A 294 22.23 1.75 7.02
C THR A 294 21.04 2.66 6.71
N LYS A 295 21.23 3.97 6.92
CA LYS A 295 20.26 5.04 6.66
C LYS A 295 20.06 5.31 5.15
N ASN A 296 18.91 5.88 4.79
CA ASN A 296 18.56 6.41 3.46
C ASN A 296 18.60 5.39 2.32
N LYS A 297 18.00 4.20 2.51
CA LYS A 297 17.95 3.20 1.44
C LYS A 297 16.85 3.52 0.44
N LEU A 298 17.17 3.37 -0.85
CA LEU A 298 16.22 3.43 -1.95
C LEU A 298 16.18 2.06 -2.62
N SER A 299 14.98 1.50 -2.82
CA SER A 299 14.78 0.37 -3.72
C SER A 299 14.14 0.83 -5.03
N GLN A 300 14.76 0.43 -6.14
CA GLN A 300 14.22 0.65 -7.49
C GLN A 300 13.46 -0.56 -8.03
N SER A 301 13.46 -1.68 -7.29
CA SER A 301 12.72 -2.87 -7.67
C SER A 301 11.22 -2.59 -7.72
N LEU A 302 10.58 -3.16 -8.73
CA LEU A 302 9.12 -3.22 -8.78
C LEU A 302 8.63 -4.08 -7.60
N ILE A 303 7.59 -3.65 -6.90
CA ILE A 303 6.80 -4.47 -5.96
C ILE A 303 5.32 -4.23 -6.22
N SER A 304 4.47 -5.20 -5.88
CA SER A 304 3.02 -5.07 -5.98
C SER A 304 2.35 -5.25 -4.61
N ALA A 305 1.16 -4.67 -4.45
CA ALA A 305 0.33 -4.84 -3.26
C ALA A 305 0.14 -6.32 -2.86
N VAL A 306 0.07 -7.24 -3.83
CA VAL A 306 -0.08 -8.68 -3.55
C VAL A 306 1.11 -9.30 -2.81
N ASP A 307 2.26 -8.62 -2.81
CA ASP A 307 3.48 -9.09 -2.13
C ASP A 307 3.53 -8.73 -0.65
N ILE A 308 2.69 -7.80 -0.20
CA ILE A 308 2.77 -7.27 1.16
C ILE A 308 2.42 -8.36 2.18
N ALA A 309 1.29 -9.04 1.98
CA ALA A 309 0.87 -10.14 2.85
C ALA A 309 1.90 -11.28 2.94
N PRO A 310 2.40 -11.89 1.83
CA PRO A 310 3.41 -12.94 1.93
C PRO A 310 4.73 -12.45 2.54
N THR A 311 5.10 -11.18 2.34
CA THR A 311 6.31 -10.62 2.98
C THR A 311 6.17 -10.54 4.50
N LEU A 312 5.02 -10.09 5.00
CA LEU A 312 4.76 -10.00 6.44
C LEU A 312 4.64 -11.40 7.09
N VAL A 313 4.04 -12.36 6.39
CA VAL A 313 4.00 -13.77 6.83
C VAL A 313 5.41 -14.38 6.95
N ASP A 314 6.28 -14.15 5.96
CA ASP A 314 7.69 -14.58 5.98
C ASP A 314 8.49 -13.88 7.11
N LEU A 315 8.22 -12.59 7.36
CA LEU A 315 8.82 -11.87 8.49
C LEU A 315 8.34 -12.38 9.86
N ALA A 316 7.12 -12.93 9.94
CA ALA A 316 6.59 -13.61 11.14
C ALA A 316 7.11 -15.05 11.30
N GLY A 317 7.99 -15.53 10.42
CA GLY A 317 8.53 -16.89 10.49
C GLY A 317 7.46 -17.97 10.27
N ILE A 318 6.48 -17.67 9.44
CA ILE A 318 5.48 -18.63 8.96
C ILE A 318 5.92 -19.10 7.58
N ASP A 319 5.91 -20.42 7.36
CA ASP A 319 6.26 -21.01 6.08
C ASP A 319 5.30 -20.56 4.96
N GLU A 320 5.75 -20.67 3.71
CA GLU A 320 4.96 -20.23 2.56
C GLU A 320 3.57 -20.90 2.53
N ILE A 321 2.54 -20.07 2.43
CA ILE A 321 1.15 -20.50 2.32
C ILE A 321 0.75 -20.40 0.85
N ASP A 322 0.30 -21.51 0.27
CA ASP A 322 -0.23 -21.59 -1.10
C ASP A 322 -1.62 -20.94 -1.20
N HIS A 323 -1.64 -19.63 -0.97
CA HIS A 323 -2.82 -18.75 -0.95
C HIS A 323 -2.53 -17.41 -1.64
N PHE A 324 -1.28 -16.95 -1.57
CA PHE A 324 -0.84 -15.67 -2.10
C PHE A 324 -0.48 -15.75 -3.57
N GLN A 325 -0.88 -14.72 -4.31
CA GLN A 325 -0.44 -14.50 -5.69
C GLN A 325 0.83 -13.63 -5.75
N GLY A 326 1.16 -12.92 -4.67
CA GLY A 326 2.45 -12.25 -4.54
C GLY A 326 3.57 -13.16 -4.05
N VAL A 327 4.75 -12.56 -3.90
CA VAL A 327 5.97 -13.23 -3.39
C VAL A 327 6.58 -12.37 -2.30
N SER A 328 7.20 -12.99 -1.29
CA SER A 328 7.91 -12.23 -0.25
C SER A 328 9.08 -11.44 -0.85
N PHE A 329 9.09 -10.12 -0.62
CA PHE A 329 10.23 -9.26 -0.93
C PHE A 329 11.14 -9.00 0.28
N LYS A 330 11.10 -9.83 1.33
CA LYS A 330 11.97 -9.72 2.53
C LYS A 330 13.45 -9.52 2.19
N ASN A 331 13.92 -10.12 1.10
CA ASN A 331 15.28 -9.93 0.59
C ASN A 331 15.60 -8.47 0.21
N LEU A 332 14.63 -7.68 -0.25
CA LEU A 332 14.78 -6.24 -0.49
C LEU A 332 14.92 -5.44 0.80
N ILE A 333 14.29 -5.90 1.90
CA ILE A 333 14.42 -5.25 3.21
C ILE A 333 15.86 -5.40 3.72
N LEU A 334 16.45 -6.57 3.52
CA LEU A 334 17.85 -6.82 3.87
C LEU A 334 18.82 -6.09 2.92
N LYS A 335 18.51 -6.10 1.62
CA LYS A 335 19.37 -5.60 0.53
C LYS A 335 18.52 -4.91 -0.55
N SER A 336 18.32 -3.60 -0.41
CA SER A 336 17.38 -2.80 -1.20
C SER A 336 17.77 -2.65 -2.67
N GLU A 337 19.03 -2.90 -3.01
CA GLU A 337 19.60 -2.86 -4.35
C GLU A 337 19.29 -4.11 -5.20
N LYS A 338 18.80 -5.19 -4.58
CA LYS A 338 18.46 -6.41 -5.30
C LYS A 338 17.30 -6.18 -6.26
N LYS A 339 17.31 -6.92 -7.37
CA LYS A 339 16.14 -7.10 -8.23
C LYS A 339 15.13 -8.04 -7.55
N PHE A 340 13.85 -7.82 -7.84
CA PHE A 340 12.76 -8.66 -7.34
C PHE A 340 11.91 -9.19 -8.48
N ARG A 341 10.98 -8.41 -9.03
CA ARG A 341 10.08 -8.80 -10.13
C ARG A 341 10.41 -8.07 -11.43
N ASN A 342 9.92 -8.61 -12.55
CA ASN A 342 10.01 -7.99 -13.86
C ASN A 342 8.74 -7.23 -14.23
N TYR A 343 7.58 -7.70 -13.75
CA TYR A 343 6.27 -7.14 -14.14
C TYR A 343 5.38 -6.87 -12.92
N VAL A 344 4.55 -5.83 -13.02
CA VAL A 344 3.39 -5.62 -12.14
C VAL A 344 2.14 -5.45 -12.98
N PHE A 345 1.00 -5.82 -12.39
CA PHE A 345 -0.29 -5.82 -13.05
C PHE A 345 -1.29 -5.04 -12.21
N ALA A 346 -2.21 -4.36 -12.87
CA ALA A 346 -3.37 -3.75 -12.24
C ALA A 346 -4.62 -3.88 -13.10
N GLU A 347 -5.76 -3.78 -12.44
CA GLU A 347 -7.07 -3.81 -13.06
C GLU A 347 -7.98 -2.71 -12.52
N HIS A 348 -8.87 -2.26 -13.38
CA HIS A 348 -9.94 -1.35 -13.03
C HIS A 348 -11.24 -1.96 -13.52
N ASN A 349 -12.10 -2.28 -12.55
CA ASN A 349 -13.45 -2.76 -12.78
C ASN A 349 -14.42 -1.67 -12.30
N TRP A 350 -15.71 -1.97 -12.19
CA TRP A 350 -16.68 -0.99 -11.75
C TRP A 350 -16.34 -0.36 -10.38
N HIS A 351 -16.47 0.97 -10.31
CA HIS A 351 -16.29 1.75 -9.08
C HIS A 351 -17.61 2.37 -8.61
N ASP A 352 -18.03 3.48 -9.17
CA ASP A 352 -19.41 3.99 -9.12
C ASP A 352 -19.97 4.26 -10.53
N TYR A 353 -19.14 3.94 -11.53
CA TYR A 353 -19.38 3.91 -12.96
C TYR A 353 -18.76 2.65 -13.57
N GLU A 354 -19.24 2.27 -14.75
CA GLU A 354 -18.77 1.12 -15.50
C GLU A 354 -17.32 1.32 -15.99
N ALA A 355 -16.48 0.34 -15.73
CA ALA A 355 -15.11 0.33 -16.18
C ALA A 355 -14.61 -1.10 -16.37
N HIS A 356 -13.68 -1.25 -17.32
CA HIS A 356 -12.95 -2.50 -17.51
C HIS A 356 -11.63 -2.19 -18.22
N GLU A 357 -10.55 -2.10 -17.43
CA GLU A 357 -9.19 -1.88 -17.92
C GLU A 357 -8.22 -2.84 -17.26
N ARG A 358 -7.16 -3.20 -18.00
CA ARG A 358 -6.05 -4.02 -17.52
C ARG A 358 -4.72 -3.37 -17.88
N MET A 359 -3.78 -3.42 -16.96
CA MET A 359 -2.45 -2.83 -17.11
C MET A 359 -1.38 -3.83 -16.75
N VAL A 360 -0.31 -3.84 -17.53
CA VAL A 360 0.99 -4.41 -17.13
C VAL A 360 2.08 -3.40 -17.39
N ARG A 361 3.08 -3.37 -16.52
CA ARG A 361 4.32 -2.62 -16.75
C ARG A 361 5.55 -3.41 -16.36
N ASN A 362 6.67 -3.13 -17.03
CA ASN A 362 8.01 -3.50 -16.58
C ASN A 362 8.70 -2.28 -15.95
N ASP A 363 10.03 -2.25 -15.84
CA ASP A 363 10.77 -1.13 -15.23
C ASP A 363 10.70 0.18 -16.03
N ARG A 364 10.36 0.12 -17.33
CA ARG A 364 10.36 1.27 -18.24
C ARG A 364 9.02 1.54 -18.92
N TYR A 365 8.36 0.51 -19.44
CA TYR A 365 7.16 0.65 -20.26
C TYR A 365 5.91 0.21 -19.52
N MET A 366 4.79 0.87 -19.81
CA MET A 366 3.45 0.54 -19.32
C MET A 366 2.53 0.32 -20.52
N TYR A 367 1.77 -0.77 -20.47
CA TYR A 367 0.78 -1.15 -21.47
C TYR A 367 -0.60 -1.28 -20.82
N ILE A 368 -1.60 -0.64 -21.41
CA ILE A 368 -2.99 -0.62 -20.93
C ILE A 368 -3.92 -1.11 -22.05
N VAL A 369 -4.91 -1.93 -21.67
CA VAL A 369 -6.03 -2.30 -22.52
C VAL A 369 -7.32 -1.80 -21.88
N ASN A 370 -8.07 -0.96 -22.60
CA ASN A 370 -9.36 -0.42 -22.20
C ASN A 370 -10.49 -1.06 -23.01
N SER A 371 -11.34 -1.86 -22.34
CA SER A 371 -12.49 -2.52 -22.98
C SER A 371 -13.74 -1.65 -23.03
N ARG A 372 -13.64 -0.38 -22.62
CA ARG A 372 -14.70 0.63 -22.64
C ARG A 372 -14.23 1.93 -23.31
N PRO A 373 -13.73 1.87 -24.56
CA PRO A 373 -13.16 3.04 -25.24
C PRO A 373 -14.20 4.14 -25.48
N GLN A 374 -15.49 3.82 -25.55
CA GLN A 374 -16.57 4.79 -25.79
C GLN A 374 -16.78 5.79 -24.65
N PHE A 375 -16.23 5.53 -23.46
CA PHE A 375 -16.40 6.39 -22.28
C PHE A 375 -15.12 7.14 -21.91
N ALA A 376 -15.29 8.38 -21.47
CA ALA A 376 -14.21 9.20 -20.95
C ALA A 376 -13.75 8.76 -19.55
N GLN A 377 -12.53 9.10 -19.13
CA GLN A 377 -11.95 8.71 -17.83
C GLN A 377 -11.94 9.88 -16.83
N ARG A 378 -13.13 10.44 -16.56
CA ARG A 378 -13.37 11.61 -15.70
C ARG A 378 -13.12 11.39 -14.20
N GLY A 379 -13.08 10.14 -13.74
CA GLY A 379 -12.99 9.78 -12.33
C GLY A 379 -14.33 9.54 -11.63
N PRO A 380 -14.29 9.17 -10.34
CA PRO A 380 -15.45 8.79 -9.53
C PRO A 380 -16.29 9.98 -9.09
N LEU A 381 -17.48 9.71 -8.53
CA LEU A 381 -18.47 10.73 -8.16
C LEU A 381 -17.94 11.78 -7.17
N ASP A 382 -17.15 11.36 -6.20
CA ASP A 382 -16.48 12.24 -5.24
C ASP A 382 -15.50 13.19 -5.94
N ALA A 383 -14.74 12.70 -6.92
CA ALA A 383 -13.82 13.51 -7.72
C ALA A 383 -14.56 14.46 -8.67
N ILE A 384 -15.59 14.01 -9.41
CA ILE A 384 -16.29 14.89 -10.36
C ILE A 384 -17.12 15.98 -9.68
N ASN A 385 -17.47 15.81 -8.40
CA ASN A 385 -18.19 16.83 -7.64
C ASN A 385 -17.26 17.86 -6.98
N SER A 386 -15.95 17.70 -7.10
CA SER A 386 -14.98 18.63 -6.52
C SER A 386 -15.02 20.00 -7.19
N THR A 387 -14.55 21.01 -6.47
CA THR A 387 -14.38 22.37 -7.02
C THR A 387 -13.33 22.40 -8.12
N SER A 388 -12.20 21.67 -7.94
CA SER A 388 -11.17 21.52 -8.97
C SER A 388 -11.68 20.90 -10.28
N TYR A 389 -12.56 19.90 -10.20
CA TYR A 389 -13.18 19.31 -11.39
C TYR A 389 -14.17 20.28 -12.04
N LYS A 390 -15.01 20.97 -11.25
CA LYS A 390 -15.99 21.93 -11.76
C LYS A 390 -15.30 23.07 -12.52
N GLU A 391 -14.22 23.61 -11.98
CA GLU A 391 -13.40 24.65 -12.62
C GLU A 391 -12.77 24.13 -13.93
N LEU A 392 -12.24 22.90 -13.93
CA LEU A 392 -11.76 22.24 -15.14
C LEU A 392 -12.86 22.04 -16.20
N LYS A 393 -14.06 21.66 -15.77
CA LYS A 393 -15.22 21.48 -16.64
C LYS A 393 -15.70 22.80 -17.24
N GLU A 394 -15.70 23.88 -16.48
CA GLU A 394 -16.03 25.21 -16.98
C GLU A 394 -15.02 25.69 -18.03
N ALA A 395 -13.72 25.55 -17.75
CA ALA A 395 -12.67 25.84 -18.72
C ALA A 395 -12.81 24.99 -20.01
N GLN A 396 -13.21 23.72 -19.87
CA GLN A 396 -13.49 22.84 -21.00
C GLN A 396 -14.63 23.37 -21.88
N LEU A 397 -15.73 23.84 -21.27
CA LEU A 397 -16.86 24.42 -21.99
C LEU A 397 -16.51 25.75 -22.67
N ASN A 398 -15.60 26.52 -22.07
CA ASN A 398 -15.09 27.77 -22.61
C ASN A 398 -14.00 27.58 -23.68
N GLY A 399 -13.54 26.34 -23.91
CA GLY A 399 -12.50 26.03 -24.90
C GLY A 399 -11.10 26.51 -24.50
N THR A 400 -10.82 26.68 -23.21
CA THR A 400 -9.56 27.24 -22.69
C THR A 400 -8.60 26.19 -22.12
N ILE A 401 -8.98 24.90 -22.11
CA ILE A 401 -8.14 23.82 -21.59
C ILE A 401 -6.99 23.44 -22.53
N THR A 402 -5.87 23.04 -21.94
CA THR A 402 -4.73 22.43 -22.65
C THR A 402 -5.00 20.96 -23.01
N LYS A 403 -4.12 20.34 -23.81
CA LYS A 403 -4.22 18.90 -24.12
C LYS A 403 -4.15 18.00 -22.89
N LYS A 404 -3.30 18.32 -21.90
CA LYS A 404 -3.18 17.52 -20.67
C LYS A 404 -4.44 17.60 -19.82
N GLN A 405 -5.02 18.80 -19.71
CA GLN A 405 -6.29 19.04 -19.03
C GLN A 405 -7.48 18.38 -19.76
N ALA A 406 -7.42 18.26 -21.09
CA ALA A 406 -8.44 17.63 -21.92
C ALA A 406 -8.47 16.09 -21.83
N GLU A 407 -7.36 15.47 -21.42
CA GLU A 407 -7.15 14.01 -21.45
C GLU A 407 -8.30 13.23 -20.79
N ILE A 408 -8.78 13.69 -19.63
CA ILE A 408 -9.84 12.99 -18.88
C ILE A 408 -11.21 13.00 -19.60
N PHE A 409 -11.38 13.88 -20.59
CA PHE A 409 -12.62 14.05 -21.34
C PHE A 409 -12.60 13.32 -22.69
N GLU A 410 -11.46 12.73 -23.08
CA GLU A 410 -11.32 12.03 -24.35
C GLU A 410 -12.32 10.87 -24.46
N ALA A 411 -13.12 10.87 -25.53
CA ALA A 411 -14.01 9.78 -25.90
C ALA A 411 -14.31 9.85 -27.41
N PRO A 412 -14.17 8.75 -28.18
CA PRO A 412 -13.62 7.48 -27.72
C PRO A 412 -12.11 7.56 -27.42
N ARG A 413 -11.64 6.83 -26.39
CA ARG A 413 -10.20 6.62 -26.10
C ARG A 413 -9.65 5.46 -26.93
N GLN A 414 -8.33 5.34 -26.99
CA GLN A 414 -7.69 4.18 -27.61
C GLN A 414 -7.97 2.91 -26.80
N VAL A 415 -8.20 1.79 -27.50
CA VAL A 415 -8.38 0.48 -26.86
C VAL A 415 -7.06 -0.02 -26.27
N GLU A 416 -5.94 0.27 -26.93
CA GLU A 416 -4.61 -0.11 -26.50
C GLU A 416 -3.75 1.15 -26.33
N GLU A 417 -3.07 1.26 -25.19
CA GLU A 417 -2.20 2.39 -24.88
C GLU A 417 -0.82 1.88 -24.42
N LEU A 418 0.26 2.52 -24.88
CA LEU A 418 1.63 2.19 -24.50
C LEU A 418 2.39 3.47 -24.14
N TYR A 419 3.08 3.46 -23.00
CA TYR A 419 3.84 4.60 -22.49
C TYR A 419 5.29 4.23 -22.16
N ASP A 420 6.24 5.13 -22.44
CA ASP A 420 7.62 5.04 -21.98
C ASP A 420 7.84 5.99 -20.80
N LEU A 421 7.93 5.41 -19.60
CA LEU A 421 7.98 6.15 -18.34
C LEU A 421 9.30 6.87 -18.11
N SER A 422 10.33 6.58 -18.91
CA SER A 422 11.61 7.29 -18.85
C SER A 422 11.55 8.70 -19.42
N ILE A 423 10.57 8.96 -20.31
CA ILE A 423 10.37 10.27 -20.97
C ILE A 423 8.99 10.87 -20.70
N ASP A 424 8.02 10.05 -20.29
CA ASP A 424 6.64 10.45 -19.99
C ASP A 424 6.16 9.85 -18.65
N PRO A 425 6.67 10.36 -17.52
CA PRO A 425 6.40 9.82 -16.18
C PRO A 425 4.95 10.03 -15.71
N TYR A 426 4.13 10.75 -16.48
CA TYR A 426 2.71 10.95 -16.21
C TYR A 426 1.79 10.42 -17.32
N GLN A 427 2.31 9.65 -18.28
CA GLN A 427 1.52 8.88 -19.26
C GLN A 427 0.54 9.73 -20.11
N TYR A 428 0.99 10.87 -20.67
CA TYR A 428 0.21 11.67 -21.63
C TYR A 428 0.51 11.34 -23.10
N LYS A 429 1.63 10.66 -23.40
CA LYS A 429 2.11 10.36 -24.75
C LYS A 429 1.91 8.89 -25.07
N ASN A 430 0.73 8.55 -25.58
CA ASN A 430 0.45 7.21 -26.07
C ASN A 430 1.27 6.90 -27.34
N LEU A 431 2.23 5.99 -27.23
CA LEU A 431 3.13 5.58 -28.31
C LEU A 431 2.44 4.75 -29.39
N MET A 432 1.23 4.21 -29.12
CA MET A 432 0.41 3.52 -30.13
C MET A 432 -0.07 4.45 -31.24
N LEU A 433 -0.03 5.78 -31.02
CA LEU A 433 -0.40 6.79 -32.01
C LEU A 433 0.79 7.27 -32.86
N GLY A 434 1.99 6.76 -32.62
CA GLY A 434 3.20 7.14 -33.35
C GLY A 434 3.51 6.23 -34.55
N ASP A 435 4.44 6.68 -35.40
CA ASP A 435 4.89 5.91 -36.57
C ASP A 435 5.70 4.65 -36.21
N HIS A 436 6.24 4.61 -34.98
CA HIS A 436 7.05 3.49 -34.49
C HIS A 436 6.57 3.05 -33.12
N ILE A 437 6.10 1.81 -33.05
CA ILE A 437 5.71 1.14 -31.81
C ILE A 437 6.91 0.33 -31.29
N PRO A 438 7.42 0.61 -30.07
CA PRO A 438 8.53 -0.15 -29.48
C PRO A 438 8.23 -1.65 -29.35
N SER A 439 9.25 -2.49 -29.46
CA SER A 439 9.11 -3.96 -29.31
C SER A 439 8.57 -4.40 -27.95
N ALA A 440 8.71 -3.55 -26.92
CA ALA A 440 8.14 -3.77 -25.59
C ALA A 440 6.61 -3.92 -25.61
N TYR A 441 5.93 -3.38 -26.63
CA TYR A 441 4.49 -3.57 -26.81
C TYR A 441 4.11 -5.05 -26.91
N GLU A 442 4.74 -5.81 -27.81
CA GLU A 442 4.40 -7.23 -28.01
C GLU A 442 4.71 -8.07 -26.77
N GLU A 443 5.82 -7.78 -26.10
CA GLU A 443 6.20 -8.43 -24.85
C GLU A 443 5.15 -8.19 -23.76
N LEU A 444 4.81 -6.92 -23.50
CA LEU A 444 3.85 -6.56 -22.46
C LEU A 444 2.45 -7.05 -22.81
N LYS A 445 2.02 -6.99 -24.07
CA LYS A 445 0.76 -7.56 -24.53
C LYS A 445 0.68 -9.06 -24.27
N GLN A 446 1.75 -9.79 -24.56
CA GLN A 446 1.83 -11.21 -24.25
C GLN A 446 1.78 -11.47 -22.74
N LYS A 447 2.49 -10.68 -21.93
CA LYS A 447 2.50 -10.83 -20.48
C LYS A 447 1.16 -10.50 -19.84
N LEU A 448 0.45 -9.49 -20.33
CA LEU A 448 -0.90 -9.18 -19.88
C LEU A 448 -1.85 -10.34 -20.19
N LYS A 449 -1.78 -10.89 -21.40
CA LYS A 449 -2.57 -12.06 -21.79
C LYS A 449 -2.27 -13.29 -20.93
N GLU A 450 -0.99 -13.54 -20.65
CA GLU A 450 -0.56 -14.63 -19.77
C GLU A 450 -1.13 -14.45 -18.36
N TRP A 451 -1.05 -13.24 -17.80
CA TRP A 451 -1.66 -12.91 -16.51
C TRP A 451 -3.17 -13.17 -16.52
N VAL A 452 -3.92 -12.58 -17.48
CA VAL A 452 -5.37 -12.81 -17.59
C VAL A 452 -5.73 -14.29 -17.60
N ILE A 453 -5.06 -15.10 -18.44
CA ILE A 453 -5.36 -16.53 -18.57
C ILE A 453 -4.99 -17.28 -17.28
N THR A 454 -3.81 -17.03 -16.71
CA THR A 454 -3.29 -17.82 -15.60
C THR A 454 -3.97 -17.48 -14.28
N THR A 455 -4.36 -16.22 -14.05
CA THR A 455 -5.12 -15.81 -12.87
C THR A 455 -6.63 -16.02 -13.05
N GLY A 456 -7.08 -16.35 -14.25
CA GLY A 456 -8.48 -16.64 -14.55
C GLY A 456 -9.34 -15.38 -14.63
N ASP A 457 -8.77 -14.24 -14.99
CA ASP A 457 -9.53 -13.04 -15.23
C ASP A 457 -10.39 -13.15 -16.51
N ASP A 458 -11.49 -12.40 -16.57
CA ASP A 458 -12.37 -12.32 -17.73
C ASP A 458 -13.02 -10.93 -17.88
N LEU A 459 -13.64 -10.70 -19.04
CA LEU A 459 -14.58 -9.60 -19.24
C LEU A 459 -16.00 -10.18 -19.16
N PRO A 460 -16.76 -9.92 -18.08
CA PRO A 460 -18.13 -10.42 -17.97
C PRO A 460 -19.05 -9.86 -19.05
N GLU A 461 -20.04 -10.65 -19.48
CA GLU A 461 -21.07 -10.19 -20.43
C GLU A 461 -21.96 -9.11 -19.79
N ASN A 462 -22.33 -9.30 -18.52
CA ASN A 462 -23.20 -8.41 -17.77
C ASN A 462 -22.41 -7.65 -16.70
N ILE A 463 -21.62 -6.65 -17.07
CA ILE A 463 -20.89 -5.84 -16.08
C ILE A 463 -21.82 -4.90 -15.29
N THR A 464 -21.37 -4.44 -14.12
CA THR A 464 -22.08 -3.40 -13.38
C THR A 464 -22.08 -2.08 -14.16
N LEU A 465 -23.24 -1.45 -14.31
CA LEU A 465 -23.44 -0.21 -15.05
C LEU A 465 -23.33 1.02 -14.14
N ASP A 466 -23.28 2.21 -14.74
CA ASP A 466 -23.20 3.48 -14.03
C ASP A 466 -24.29 3.64 -12.98
N TRP A 467 -23.91 3.78 -11.71
CA TRP A 467 -24.88 4.07 -10.64
C TRP A 467 -25.27 5.55 -10.61
N TYR A 468 -24.42 6.41 -11.17
CA TYR A 468 -24.64 7.85 -11.22
C TYR A 468 -24.35 8.40 -12.62
N TYR A 469 -25.05 9.47 -13.02
CA TYR A 469 -24.68 10.16 -14.25
C TYR A 469 -23.32 10.84 -14.09
N ARG A 470 -22.56 10.86 -15.18
CA ARG A 470 -21.15 11.29 -15.17
C ARG A 470 -20.96 12.80 -15.33
N GLU A 471 -21.81 13.58 -14.68
CA GLU A 471 -21.77 15.04 -14.63
C GLU A 471 -21.82 15.52 -13.17
N PRO A 472 -21.19 16.68 -12.86
CA PRO A 472 -21.26 17.25 -11.52
C PRO A 472 -22.70 17.52 -11.09
N VAL A 473 -23.00 17.14 -9.85
CA VAL A 473 -24.30 17.40 -9.22
C VAL A 473 -24.22 18.75 -8.53
N ASN A 474 -25.13 19.66 -8.89
CA ASN A 474 -25.38 20.80 -8.03
C ASN A 474 -26.34 20.35 -6.92
N THR A 475 -25.80 20.10 -5.73
CA THR A 475 -26.56 19.66 -4.55
C THR A 475 -27.49 20.73 -3.99
N ASP A 476 -27.32 22.00 -4.40
CA ASP A 476 -28.18 23.12 -4.01
C ASP A 476 -29.48 23.17 -4.84
N ILE A 477 -29.54 22.42 -5.95
CA ILE A 477 -30.73 22.34 -6.79
C ILE A 477 -31.65 21.24 -6.27
N LYS A 478 -32.84 21.65 -5.85
CA LYS A 478 -33.92 20.72 -5.51
C LYS A 478 -34.61 20.19 -6.76
N ASP A 479 -35.02 18.92 -6.74
CA ASP A 479 -35.92 18.36 -7.73
C ASP A 479 -37.34 18.96 -7.59
N ARG A 480 -38.25 18.56 -8.48
CA ARG A 480 -39.65 19.03 -8.46
C ARG A 480 -40.40 18.69 -7.16
N ASN A 481 -39.85 17.80 -6.32
CA ASN A 481 -40.40 17.35 -5.06
C ASN A 481 -39.68 17.98 -3.84
N GLY A 482 -38.77 18.92 -4.04
CA GLY A 482 -38.02 19.56 -2.94
C GLY A 482 -36.88 18.71 -2.37
N ASN A 483 -36.57 17.55 -2.96
CA ASN A 483 -35.44 16.72 -2.57
C ASN A 483 -34.17 17.18 -3.29
N ASN A 484 -32.98 16.93 -2.72
CA ASN A 484 -31.75 17.17 -3.48
C ASN A 484 -31.81 16.37 -4.77
N LYS A 485 -31.51 17.01 -5.92
CA LYS A 485 -31.55 16.34 -7.22
C LYS A 485 -30.66 15.10 -7.17
N SER A 486 -31.27 13.92 -7.31
CA SER A 486 -30.53 12.67 -7.32
C SER A 486 -29.80 12.53 -8.65
N ASN A 487 -28.49 12.30 -8.60
CA ASN A 487 -27.69 12.02 -9.78
C ASN A 487 -27.64 10.51 -10.12
N ARG A 488 -28.57 9.74 -9.56
CA ARG A 488 -28.63 8.28 -9.71
C ARG A 488 -29.24 7.91 -11.06
N THR A 489 -28.70 6.89 -11.70
CA THR A 489 -29.31 6.28 -12.89
C THR A 489 -30.37 5.24 -12.48
N SER A 490 -31.04 4.62 -13.46
CA SER A 490 -31.89 3.44 -13.24
C SER A 490 -31.14 2.20 -12.75
N HIS A 491 -29.80 2.19 -12.83
CA HIS A 491 -28.96 1.06 -12.43
C HIS A 491 -28.38 1.21 -11.02
N HIS A 492 -28.72 2.28 -10.31
CA HIS A 492 -28.18 2.54 -8.97
C HIS A 492 -28.45 1.38 -8.00
N GLY A 493 -27.38 0.80 -7.45
CA GLY A 493 -27.45 -0.35 -6.53
C GLY A 493 -27.64 -1.70 -7.22
N ILE A 494 -27.74 -1.74 -8.55
CA ILE A 494 -27.83 -2.98 -9.33
C ILE A 494 -26.41 -3.40 -9.70
N ARG A 495 -26.00 -4.61 -9.31
CA ARG A 495 -24.69 -5.18 -9.61
C ARG A 495 -24.78 -6.16 -10.77
N GLY A 496 -23.75 -6.16 -11.60
CA GLY A 496 -23.49 -7.15 -12.63
C GLY A 496 -22.68 -8.34 -12.09
N GLU A 497 -22.07 -9.06 -13.02
CA GLU A 497 -21.20 -10.19 -12.77
C GLU A 497 -19.77 -9.72 -12.44
N MET A 498 -19.17 -10.34 -11.41
CA MET A 498 -17.78 -10.09 -11.05
C MET A 498 -16.83 -10.67 -12.11
N PRO A 499 -15.75 -9.97 -12.46
CA PRO A 499 -14.64 -10.53 -13.22
C PRO A 499 -14.08 -11.80 -12.58
N GLY A 500 -13.72 -12.77 -13.41
CA GLY A 500 -13.22 -14.09 -13.03
C GLY A 500 -14.28 -15.03 -12.48
N LYS A 501 -15.57 -14.67 -12.51
CA LYS A 501 -16.65 -15.55 -12.04
C LYS A 501 -16.80 -16.78 -12.94
N ALA A 502 -16.73 -16.62 -14.27
CA ALA A 502 -16.93 -17.72 -15.21
C ALA A 502 -15.80 -18.77 -15.15
N SER A 503 -14.60 -18.34 -14.77
CA SER A 503 -13.40 -19.17 -14.62
C SER A 503 -13.19 -19.71 -13.19
N MET A 504 -14.06 -19.38 -12.24
CA MET A 504 -13.88 -19.66 -10.81
C MET A 504 -12.57 -19.08 -10.24
N ALA A 505 -12.18 -17.86 -10.64
CA ALA A 505 -10.96 -17.18 -10.23
C ALA A 505 -10.75 -17.09 -8.71
N ILE A 506 -11.82 -17.06 -7.93
CA ILE A 506 -11.82 -17.11 -6.46
C ILE A 506 -11.03 -18.33 -5.92
N LYS A 507 -11.04 -19.45 -6.65
CA LYS A 507 -10.32 -20.69 -6.29
C LYS A 507 -8.94 -20.78 -6.93
N ASN A 508 -8.54 -19.78 -7.71
CA ASN A 508 -7.29 -19.77 -8.45
C ASN A 508 -6.20 -19.05 -7.66
N ASN A 509 -5.14 -19.76 -7.29
CA ASN A 509 -4.00 -19.21 -6.55
C ASN A 509 -2.77 -18.98 -7.44
N ASN A 510 -2.89 -19.14 -8.77
CA ASN A 510 -1.78 -18.90 -9.68
C ASN A 510 -1.27 -17.46 -9.53
N LYS A 511 0.04 -17.32 -9.36
CA LYS A 511 0.72 -16.03 -9.15
C LYS A 511 0.74 -15.16 -10.42
N GLY A 512 0.52 -15.78 -11.58
CA GLY A 512 0.73 -15.14 -12.88
C GLY A 512 2.22 -14.96 -13.21
N PRO A 513 2.54 -14.20 -14.26
CA PRO A 513 3.92 -13.89 -14.64
C PRO A 513 4.61 -13.03 -13.58
N PHE A 514 5.92 -13.25 -13.39
CA PHE A 514 6.73 -12.58 -12.37
C PHE A 514 7.77 -11.61 -12.94
#